data_AF-A0A4R9IJZ6-F1
#
_entry.id   AF-A0A4R9IJZ6-F1
#
_cell.length_a   1.000
_cell.length_b   1.000
_cell.length_c   1.000
_cell.angle_alpha   90.00
_cell.angle_beta   90.00
_cell.angle_gamma   90.00
#
_symmetry.space_group_name_H-M   'P 1'
#
loop_
_entity.id
_entity.type
_entity.pdbx_description
1 polymer ?
#
loop_
_entity_poly.entity_id
_entity_poly.type
_entity_poly.pdbx_seq_one_letter_code
_entity_poly.pdbx_strand_id
1 'polypeptide(L)'
;MNQTLLETKALTITVGEKVLLKEIYLSFFETGLVAVLGENGAGKSTLLKEIYHHSLSSPKWTWNQGKKKLSYLGHELGFYSSLSLEENLEYFAKLDGRPLDQTRKNHLLESFRLQKRIWDPIHTFSRGMKQKAAILRVLLSSADVILFDEPYTGLDADSSKILSDLLNEESKSKLILAVLHSIPDELKCTSQLQIEKGGAFVTHLT
;
A
#
# COMPACT_ATOMS: atom_id res chain seq x y z
N MET A 1 -2.58 -22.81 -8.45
CA MET A 1 -1.43 -22.62 -7.52
C MET A 1 -0.95 -21.19 -7.71
N ASN A 2 -0.93 -20.37 -6.66
CA ASN A 2 -0.43 -19.00 -6.77
C ASN A 2 1.06 -19.04 -7.10
N GLN A 3 1.47 -18.34 -8.15
CA GLN A 3 2.86 -18.27 -8.57
C GLN A 3 3.56 -17.14 -7.81
N THR A 4 4.84 -17.33 -7.49
CA THR A 4 5.67 -16.27 -6.90
C THR A 4 5.83 -15.14 -7.91
N LEU A 5 5.52 -13.91 -7.51
CA LEU A 5 5.67 -12.70 -8.31
C LEU A 5 7.02 -12.02 -8.05
N LEU A 6 7.30 -11.77 -6.78
CA LEU A 6 8.44 -10.99 -6.32
C LEU A 6 9.16 -11.75 -5.19
N GLU A 7 10.47 -11.91 -5.33
CA GLU A 7 11.29 -12.55 -4.30
C GLU A 7 12.63 -11.84 -4.09
N THR A 8 13.22 -12.08 -2.93
CA THR A 8 14.60 -11.68 -2.62
C THR A 8 15.30 -12.78 -1.81
N LYS A 9 16.62 -12.88 -1.99
CA LYS A 9 17.48 -13.85 -1.31
C LYS A 9 18.60 -13.11 -0.61
N ALA A 10 18.74 -13.32 0.69
CA ALA A 10 19.76 -12.71 1.55
C ALA A 10 19.77 -11.16 1.52
N LEU A 11 18.59 -10.52 1.49
CA LEU A 11 18.50 -9.07 1.52
C LEU A 11 18.95 -8.52 2.87
N THR A 12 19.86 -7.56 2.83
CA THR A 12 20.25 -6.77 4.00
C THR A 12 19.92 -5.32 3.74
N ILE A 13 19.18 -4.71 4.68
CA ILE A 13 18.74 -3.31 4.66
C ILE A 13 19.40 -2.59 5.82
N THR A 14 20.17 -1.55 5.49
CA THR A 14 20.91 -0.71 6.43
C THR A 14 20.42 0.73 6.30
N VAL A 15 20.18 1.40 7.43
CA VAL A 15 19.85 2.83 7.47
C VAL A 15 20.92 3.55 8.27
N GLY A 16 21.67 4.42 7.61
CA GLY A 16 22.91 4.97 8.16
C GLY A 16 23.91 3.84 8.45
N GLU A 17 24.34 3.73 9.71
CA GLU A 17 25.24 2.67 10.18
C GLU A 17 24.51 1.47 10.79
N LYS A 18 23.18 1.57 10.98
CA LYS A 18 22.39 0.54 11.65
C LYS A 18 21.84 -0.46 10.63
N VAL A 19 22.20 -1.72 10.78
CA VAL A 19 21.54 -2.82 10.07
C VAL A 19 20.15 -3.02 10.69
N LEU A 20 19.09 -2.80 9.90
CA LEU A 20 17.72 -2.98 10.35
C LEU A 20 17.21 -4.39 10.04
N LEU A 21 17.53 -4.90 8.85
CA LEU A 21 17.16 -6.24 8.42
C LEU A 21 18.41 -6.92 7.84
N LYS A 22 18.69 -8.14 8.26
CA LYS A 22 19.90 -8.87 7.89
C LYS A 22 19.53 -10.19 7.23
N GLU A 23 20.05 -10.40 6.03
CA GLU A 23 19.96 -11.64 5.27
C GLU A 23 18.54 -12.23 5.25
N ILE A 24 17.53 -11.41 4.96
CA ILE A 24 16.14 -11.87 4.89
C ILE A 24 15.84 -12.52 3.53
N TYR A 25 14.93 -13.49 3.55
CA TYR A 25 14.48 -14.24 2.38
C TYR A 25 12.98 -14.10 2.30
N LEU A 26 12.48 -13.45 1.24
CA LEU A 26 11.06 -13.15 1.08
C LEU A 26 10.58 -13.62 -0.28
N SER A 27 9.34 -14.10 -0.32
CA SER A 27 8.64 -14.51 -1.53
C SER A 27 7.18 -14.08 -1.40
N PHE A 28 6.68 -13.37 -2.41
CA PHE A 28 5.31 -12.88 -2.47
C PHE A 28 4.62 -13.42 -3.72
N PHE A 29 3.36 -13.84 -3.57
CA PHE A 29 2.54 -14.31 -4.67
C PHE A 29 2.02 -13.16 -5.55
N GLU A 30 1.54 -13.47 -6.75
CA GLU A 30 0.95 -12.48 -7.68
C GLU A 30 -0.19 -11.69 -7.09
N THR A 31 -1.01 -12.34 -6.26
CA THR A 31 -2.18 -11.74 -5.65
C THR A 31 -2.29 -12.14 -4.19
N GLY A 32 -3.04 -11.35 -3.44
CA GLY A 32 -3.31 -11.57 -2.03
C GLY A 32 -2.92 -10.38 -1.17
N LEU A 33 -3.30 -10.46 0.10
CA LEU A 33 -3.07 -9.43 1.09
C LEU A 33 -2.11 -9.94 2.16
N VAL A 34 -0.97 -9.29 2.26
CA VAL A 34 0.08 -9.57 3.23
C VAL A 34 0.03 -8.52 4.33
N ALA A 35 -0.35 -8.93 5.54
CA ALA A 35 -0.21 -8.07 6.71
C ALA A 35 1.26 -8.01 7.14
N VAL A 36 1.83 -6.81 7.21
CA VAL A 36 3.20 -6.56 7.65
C VAL A 36 3.16 -6.12 9.12
N LEU A 37 3.68 -6.98 10.00
CA LEU A 37 3.58 -6.87 11.45
C LEU A 37 4.97 -6.85 12.10
N GLY A 38 5.02 -6.35 13.34
CA GLY A 38 6.25 -6.24 14.12
C GLY A 38 6.26 -4.99 15.01
N GLU A 39 7.23 -4.89 15.90
CA GLU A 39 7.35 -3.76 16.83
C GLU A 39 7.64 -2.42 16.13
N ASN A 40 7.43 -1.31 16.85
CA ASN A 40 7.82 0.01 16.36
C ASN A 40 9.34 0.09 16.20
N GLY A 41 9.80 0.58 15.05
CA GLY A 41 11.23 0.61 14.71
C GLY A 41 11.82 -0.72 14.22
N ALA A 42 11.01 -1.78 14.06
CA ALA A 42 11.47 -3.07 13.55
C ALA A 42 11.89 -3.03 12.06
N GLY A 43 11.51 -1.99 11.31
CA GLY A 43 11.89 -1.83 9.90
C GLY A 43 10.76 -2.01 8.88
N LYS A 44 9.50 -2.14 9.32
CA LYS A 44 8.30 -2.34 8.46
C LYS A 44 8.20 -1.33 7.31
N SER A 45 8.12 -0.04 7.65
CA SER A 45 8.09 1.05 6.67
C SER A 45 9.36 1.12 5.81
N THR A 46 10.51 0.72 6.37
CA THR A 46 11.77 0.69 5.61
C THR A 46 11.77 -0.43 4.58
N LEU A 47 11.23 -1.61 4.91
CA LEU A 47 11.05 -2.70 3.96
C LEU A 47 10.09 -2.31 2.83
N LEU A 48 8.96 -1.66 3.14
CA LEU A 48 8.06 -1.18 2.08
C LEU A 48 8.75 -0.17 1.15
N LYS A 49 9.52 0.77 1.70
CA LYS A 49 10.31 1.73 0.91
C LYS A 49 11.39 1.04 0.07
N GLU A 50 12.07 0.04 0.62
CA GLU A 50 13.04 -0.78 -0.11
C GLU A 50 12.37 -1.46 -1.32
N ILE A 51 11.20 -2.08 -1.12
CA ILE A 51 10.44 -2.69 -2.22
C ILE A 51 10.04 -1.61 -3.24
N TYR A 52 9.49 -0.48 -2.80
CA TYR A 52 9.01 0.57 -3.69
C TYR A 52 10.12 1.19 -4.55
N HIS A 53 11.25 1.52 -3.95
CA HIS A 53 12.32 2.26 -4.63
C HIS A 53 13.33 1.36 -5.37
N HIS A 54 13.53 0.13 -4.90
CA HIS A 54 14.64 -0.70 -5.38
C HIS A 54 14.21 -1.99 -6.06
N SER A 55 12.98 -2.49 -5.86
CA SER A 55 12.59 -3.79 -6.44
C SER A 55 12.62 -3.82 -7.97
N LEU A 56 12.46 -2.68 -8.64
CA LEU A 56 12.48 -2.59 -10.10
C LEU A 56 13.88 -2.47 -10.71
N SER A 57 14.89 -2.07 -9.93
CA SER A 57 16.22 -1.69 -10.45
C SER A 57 17.37 -2.47 -9.80
N SER A 58 17.18 -2.96 -8.58
CA SER A 58 18.20 -3.69 -7.82
C SER A 58 18.23 -5.18 -8.20
N PRO A 59 19.42 -5.77 -8.40
CA PRO A 59 19.56 -7.21 -8.66
C PRO A 59 19.25 -8.06 -7.42
N LYS A 60 19.06 -7.45 -6.25
CA LYS A 60 18.64 -8.16 -5.04
C LYS A 60 17.18 -8.63 -5.11
N TRP A 61 16.39 -8.10 -6.04
CA TRP A 61 14.99 -8.43 -6.23
C TRP A 61 14.78 -9.15 -7.57
N THR A 62 14.02 -10.22 -7.55
CA THR A 62 13.68 -11.01 -8.74
C THR A 62 12.18 -10.93 -9.00
N TRP A 63 11.81 -10.51 -10.21
CA TRP A 63 10.44 -10.53 -10.71
C TRP A 63 10.25 -11.74 -11.63
N ASN A 64 9.46 -12.72 -11.21
CA ASN A 64 9.27 -13.97 -11.96
C ASN A 64 8.21 -13.85 -13.08
N GLN A 65 7.33 -12.84 -13.01
CA GLN A 65 6.18 -12.65 -13.91
C GLN A 65 6.21 -11.30 -14.63
N GLY A 66 7.43 -10.83 -14.90
CA GLY A 66 7.71 -9.49 -15.40
C GLY A 66 7.56 -8.42 -14.32
N LYS A 67 8.20 -7.27 -14.56
CA LYS A 67 8.10 -6.11 -13.67
C LYS A 67 6.67 -5.58 -13.70
N LYS A 68 6.12 -5.30 -12.51
CA LYS A 68 4.77 -4.76 -12.33
C LYS A 68 4.81 -3.28 -11.94
N LYS A 69 3.67 -2.61 -12.03
CA LYS A 69 3.52 -1.25 -11.52
C LYS A 69 3.29 -1.29 -10.01
N LEU A 70 3.98 -0.40 -9.29
CA LEU A 70 3.87 -0.27 -7.83
C LEU A 70 3.23 1.07 -7.45
N SER A 71 2.41 1.05 -6.41
CA SER A 71 1.93 2.26 -5.72
C SER A 71 2.24 2.16 -4.22
N TYR A 72 2.67 3.27 -3.63
CA TYR A 72 3.01 3.36 -2.21
C TYR A 72 2.24 4.50 -1.54
N LEU A 73 1.59 4.19 -0.43
CA LEU A 73 1.04 5.18 0.49
C LEU A 73 1.80 5.09 1.81
N GLY A 74 2.72 6.03 2.01
CA GLY A 74 3.43 6.22 3.27
C GLY A 74 2.68 7.16 4.23
N HIS A 75 3.34 7.52 5.33
CA HIS A 75 2.84 8.54 6.27
C HIS A 75 2.64 9.92 5.62
N GLU A 76 3.49 10.28 4.67
CA GLU A 76 3.30 11.47 3.85
C GLU A 76 2.35 11.13 2.69
N LEU A 77 1.20 11.80 2.66
CA LEU A 77 0.14 11.51 1.70
C LEU A 77 0.45 12.03 0.29
N GLY A 78 1.45 12.91 0.14
CA GLY A 78 1.96 13.36 -1.16
C GLY A 78 0.92 14.09 -2.02
N PHE A 79 0.10 14.94 -1.41
CA PHE A 79 -0.85 15.80 -2.14
C PHE A 79 -0.29 17.20 -2.37
N TYR A 80 -0.70 17.84 -3.46
CA TYR A 80 -0.59 19.28 -3.61
C TYR A 80 -1.70 19.95 -2.81
N SER A 81 -1.32 20.60 -1.71
CA SER A 81 -2.25 21.09 -0.70
C SER A 81 -3.18 22.21 -1.18
N SER A 82 -2.75 23.01 -2.15
CA SER A 82 -3.54 24.10 -2.75
C SER A 82 -4.53 23.62 -3.80
N LEU A 83 -4.30 22.44 -4.40
CA LEU A 83 -5.19 21.87 -5.41
C LEU A 83 -6.35 21.15 -4.75
N SER A 84 -7.47 21.11 -5.47
CA SER A 84 -8.64 20.30 -5.12
C SER A 84 -8.33 18.81 -5.14
N LEU A 85 -9.23 18.00 -4.58
CA LEU A 85 -9.11 16.54 -4.70
C LEU A 85 -9.18 16.11 -6.17
N GLU A 86 -10.09 16.65 -6.98
CA GLU A 86 -10.19 16.32 -8.41
C GLU A 86 -8.89 16.62 -9.15
N GLU A 87 -8.33 17.81 -8.98
CA GLU A 87 -7.07 18.20 -9.63
C GLU A 87 -5.91 17.30 -9.22
N ASN A 88 -5.84 16.91 -7.94
CA ASN A 88 -4.85 15.93 -7.49
C ASN A 88 -5.07 14.57 -8.17
N LEU A 89 -6.30 14.05 -8.21
CA LEU A 89 -6.61 12.76 -8.83
C LEU A 89 -6.27 12.77 -10.33
N GLU A 90 -6.64 13.81 -11.05
CA GLU A 90 -6.28 13.97 -12.46
C GLU A 90 -4.77 14.05 -12.67
N TYR A 91 -4.06 14.80 -11.83
CA TYR A 91 -2.60 14.93 -11.92
C TYR A 91 -1.93 13.56 -11.79
N PHE A 92 -2.30 12.77 -10.79
CA PHE A 92 -1.72 11.44 -10.59
C PHE A 92 -2.14 10.43 -11.67
N ALA A 93 -3.35 10.55 -12.22
CA ALA A 93 -3.78 9.74 -13.37
C ALA A 93 -2.92 10.01 -14.62
N LYS A 94 -2.59 11.29 -14.87
CA LYS A 94 -1.69 11.69 -15.96
C LYS A 94 -0.29 11.09 -15.77
N LEU A 95 0.24 11.12 -14.54
CA LEU A 95 1.54 10.49 -14.23
C LEU A 95 1.51 8.97 -14.40
N ASP A 96 0.39 8.32 -14.07
CA ASP A 96 0.22 6.88 -14.29
C ASP A 96 0.03 6.51 -15.78
N GLY A 97 -0.18 7.52 -16.64
CA GLY A 97 -0.36 7.34 -18.08
C GLY A 97 -1.70 6.72 -18.45
N ARG A 98 -2.69 6.76 -17.55
CA ARG A 98 -4.02 6.17 -17.77
C ARG A 98 -5.13 7.11 -17.29
N PRO A 99 -6.19 7.33 -18.08
CA PRO A 99 -7.34 8.11 -17.62
C PRO A 99 -8.04 7.40 -16.45
N LEU A 100 -8.62 8.20 -15.55
CA LEU A 100 -9.43 7.68 -14.45
C LEU A 100 -10.68 6.99 -14.98
N ASP A 101 -10.96 5.79 -14.45
CA ASP A 101 -12.28 5.19 -14.56
C ASP A 101 -13.26 6.02 -13.72
N GLN A 102 -14.12 6.78 -14.39
CA GLN A 102 -15.06 7.69 -13.74
C GLN A 102 -16.09 6.94 -12.89
N THR A 103 -16.50 5.75 -13.31
CA THR A 103 -17.44 4.91 -12.56
C THR A 103 -16.79 4.46 -11.26
N ARG A 104 -15.55 3.95 -11.33
CA ARG A 104 -14.79 3.55 -10.14
C ARG A 104 -14.50 4.75 -9.23
N LYS A 105 -14.11 5.90 -9.80
CA LYS A 105 -13.86 7.15 -9.06
C LYS A 105 -15.09 7.57 -8.26
N ASN A 106 -16.24 7.67 -8.91
CA ASN A 106 -17.48 8.10 -8.27
C ASN A 106 -17.91 7.14 -7.16
N HIS A 107 -17.78 5.83 -7.40
CA HIS A 107 -18.06 4.81 -6.37
C HIS A 107 -17.15 4.97 -5.14
N LEU A 108 -15.85 5.16 -5.32
CA LEU A 108 -14.92 5.34 -4.20
C LEU A 108 -15.16 6.67 -3.46
N LEU A 109 -15.46 7.75 -4.18
CA LEU A 109 -15.81 9.04 -3.58
C LEU A 109 -17.06 8.95 -2.71
N GLU A 110 -18.08 8.22 -3.17
CA GLU A 110 -19.31 8.00 -2.42
C GLU A 110 -19.05 7.15 -1.17
N SER A 111 -18.34 6.02 -1.31
CA SER A 111 -17.96 5.15 -0.20
C SER A 111 -17.23 5.90 0.90
N PHE A 112 -16.27 6.76 0.55
CA PHE A 112 -15.53 7.57 1.52
C PHE A 112 -16.22 8.91 1.90
N ARG A 113 -17.42 9.18 1.38
CA ARG A 113 -18.19 10.42 1.60
C ARG A 113 -17.42 11.71 1.25
N LEU A 114 -16.65 11.67 0.16
CA LEU A 114 -15.83 12.78 -0.35
C LEU A 114 -16.42 13.48 -1.59
N GLN A 115 -17.50 12.97 -2.16
CA GLN A 115 -18.13 13.50 -3.39
C GLN A 115 -18.50 14.99 -3.30
N LYS A 116 -18.99 15.45 -2.13
CA LYS A 116 -19.35 16.86 -1.91
C LYS A 116 -18.15 17.78 -1.70
N ARG A 117 -16.96 17.20 -1.52
CA ARG A 117 -15.70 17.88 -1.19
C ARG A 117 -14.66 17.76 -2.30
N ILE A 118 -15.04 17.16 -3.44
CA ILE A 118 -14.09 16.81 -4.51
C ILE A 118 -13.39 18.04 -5.12
N TRP A 119 -14.08 19.18 -5.15
CA TRP A 119 -13.58 20.45 -5.66
C TRP A 119 -12.92 21.32 -4.58
N ASP A 120 -12.95 20.89 -3.32
CA ASP A 120 -12.35 21.65 -2.23
C ASP A 120 -10.83 21.40 -2.19
N PRO A 121 -10.01 22.44 -1.95
CA PRO A 121 -8.57 22.27 -1.79
C PRO A 121 -8.19 21.31 -0.67
N ILE A 122 -7.18 20.45 -0.90
CA ILE A 122 -6.77 19.41 0.05
C ILE A 122 -6.38 19.98 1.42
N HIS A 123 -5.81 21.18 1.51
CA HIS A 123 -5.44 21.76 2.81
C HIS A 123 -6.65 21.95 3.75
N THR A 124 -7.86 22.13 3.21
CA THR A 124 -9.11 22.28 3.97
C THR A 124 -9.62 20.96 4.57
N PHE A 125 -9.08 19.83 4.13
CA PHE A 125 -9.51 18.50 4.58
C PHE A 125 -9.00 18.22 6.00
N SER A 126 -9.83 17.54 6.79
CA SER A 126 -9.39 16.95 8.06
C SER A 126 -8.34 15.85 7.79
N ARG A 127 -7.60 15.44 8.84
CA ARG A 127 -6.63 14.34 8.72
C ARG A 127 -7.26 13.07 8.14
N GLY A 128 -8.43 12.66 8.65
CA GLY A 128 -9.16 11.49 8.16
C GLY A 128 -9.64 11.64 6.72
N MET A 129 -10.08 12.84 6.31
CA MET A 129 -10.45 13.10 4.91
C MET A 129 -9.24 13.01 3.98
N LYS A 130 -8.07 13.53 4.39
CA LYS A 130 -6.82 13.40 3.63
C LYS A 130 -6.41 11.93 3.50
N GLN A 131 -6.54 11.15 4.57
CA GLN A 131 -6.28 9.71 4.54
C GLN A 131 -7.18 8.98 3.53
N LYS A 132 -8.50 9.20 3.60
CA LYS A 132 -9.48 8.63 2.66
C LYS A 132 -9.18 9.01 1.21
N ALA A 133 -8.84 10.28 0.97
CA ALA A 133 -8.43 10.75 -0.35
C ALA A 133 -7.16 10.04 -0.85
N ALA A 134 -6.17 9.83 0.03
CA ALA A 134 -4.90 9.20 -0.35
C ALA A 134 -5.09 7.72 -0.69
N ILE A 135 -5.91 7.01 0.08
CA ILE A 135 -6.34 5.64 -0.21
C ILE A 135 -7.03 5.60 -1.57
N LEU A 136 -8.02 6.47 -1.79
CA LEU A 136 -8.77 6.54 -3.05
C LEU A 136 -7.84 6.75 -4.26
N ARG A 137 -6.86 7.67 -4.15
CA ARG A 137 -5.85 7.88 -5.19
C ARG A 137 -5.08 6.60 -5.52
N VAL A 138 -4.65 5.85 -4.50
CA VAL A 138 -3.92 4.59 -4.69
C VAL A 138 -4.80 3.53 -5.34
N LEU A 139 -6.04 3.38 -4.89
CA LEU A 139 -6.99 2.41 -5.45
C LEU A 139 -7.38 2.71 -6.91
N LEU A 140 -7.32 3.98 -7.33
CA LEU A 140 -7.54 4.38 -8.73
C LEU A 140 -6.31 4.20 -9.63
N SER A 141 -5.13 3.96 -9.07
CA SER A 141 -3.92 3.73 -9.88
C SER A 141 -3.97 2.38 -10.59
N SER A 142 -3.23 2.27 -11.69
CA SER A 142 -3.06 1.01 -12.43
C SER A 142 -1.98 0.09 -11.82
N ALA A 143 -1.68 0.24 -10.53
CA ALA A 143 -0.69 -0.59 -9.85
C ALA A 143 -1.18 -2.04 -9.66
N ASP A 144 -0.29 -3.00 -9.92
CA ASP A 144 -0.51 -4.42 -9.63
C ASP A 144 -0.02 -4.79 -8.21
N VAL A 145 0.93 -4.01 -7.67
CA VAL A 145 1.43 -4.15 -6.30
C VAL A 145 1.18 -2.87 -5.53
N ILE A 146 0.45 -2.97 -4.41
CA ILE A 146 0.12 -1.83 -3.55
C ILE A 146 0.79 -2.00 -2.19
N LEU A 147 1.48 -0.95 -1.76
CA LEU A 147 2.21 -0.90 -0.50
C LEU A 147 1.56 0.18 0.39
N PHE A 148 0.99 -0.23 1.52
CA PHE A 148 0.34 0.67 2.47
C PHE A 148 1.12 0.71 3.79
N ASP A 149 1.46 1.91 4.26
CA ASP A 149 2.07 2.16 5.55
C ASP A 149 1.02 2.74 6.50
N GLU A 150 0.46 1.90 7.38
CA GLU A 150 -0.58 2.27 8.33
C GLU A 150 -1.83 2.92 7.71
N PRO A 151 -2.49 2.29 6.71
CA PRO A 151 -3.56 2.93 5.94
C PRO A 151 -4.81 3.24 6.76
N TYR A 152 -5.00 2.57 7.90
CA TYR A 152 -6.15 2.75 8.80
C TYR A 152 -6.01 3.96 9.73
N THR A 153 -4.83 4.58 9.80
CA THR A 153 -4.57 5.65 10.76
C THR A 153 -5.45 6.88 10.49
N GLY A 154 -6.25 7.27 11.48
CA GLY A 154 -7.15 8.42 11.39
C GLY A 154 -8.47 8.15 10.67
N LEU A 155 -8.78 6.88 10.36
CA LEU A 155 -10.10 6.47 9.88
C LEU A 155 -11.04 6.23 11.07
N ASP A 156 -12.31 6.59 10.88
CA ASP A 156 -13.42 6.13 11.73
C ASP A 156 -13.74 4.64 11.46
N ALA A 157 -14.57 4.03 12.32
CA ALA A 157 -14.91 2.61 12.24
C ALA A 157 -15.57 2.24 10.90
N ASP A 158 -16.53 3.05 10.44
CA ASP A 158 -17.21 2.85 9.14
C ASP A 158 -16.19 2.84 8.00
N SER A 159 -15.28 3.82 7.97
CA SER A 159 -14.28 3.97 6.91
C SER A 159 -13.22 2.89 6.96
N SER A 160 -12.89 2.39 8.15
CA SER A 160 -11.99 1.25 8.34
C SER A 160 -12.60 -0.01 7.73
N LYS A 161 -13.88 -0.27 7.99
CA LYS A 161 -14.61 -1.39 7.39
C LYS A 161 -14.67 -1.29 5.87
N ILE A 162 -15.00 -0.11 5.34
CA ILE A 162 -15.02 0.15 3.90
C ILE A 162 -13.65 -0.11 3.27
N LEU A 163 -12.57 0.34 3.92
CA LEU A 163 -11.21 0.05 3.46
C LEU A 163 -10.96 -1.46 3.44
N SER A 164 -11.29 -2.20 4.50
CA SER A 164 -11.10 -3.64 4.55
C SER A 164 -11.83 -4.37 3.41
N ASP A 165 -13.09 -4.00 3.14
CA ASP A 165 -13.88 -4.58 2.05
C ASP A 165 -13.25 -4.29 0.67
N LEU A 166 -12.76 -3.06 0.46
CA LEU A 166 -12.06 -2.69 -0.77
C LEU A 166 -10.74 -3.46 -0.92
N LEU A 167 -9.93 -3.56 0.13
CA LEU A 167 -8.66 -4.28 0.08
C LEU A 167 -8.87 -5.79 -0.16
N ASN A 168 -9.91 -6.37 0.44
CA ASN A 168 -10.30 -7.75 0.18
C ASN A 168 -10.61 -7.98 -1.30
N GLU A 169 -11.35 -7.07 -1.95
CA GLU A 169 -11.66 -7.16 -3.38
C GLU A 169 -10.42 -6.99 -4.25
N GLU A 170 -9.63 -5.95 -4.01
CA GLU A 170 -8.42 -5.65 -4.79
C GLU A 170 -7.41 -6.79 -4.70
N SER A 171 -7.27 -7.41 -3.51
CA SER A 171 -6.34 -8.52 -3.27
C SER A 171 -6.62 -9.77 -4.11
N LYS A 172 -7.81 -9.90 -4.71
CA LYS A 172 -8.12 -11.02 -5.63
C LYS A 172 -7.30 -10.94 -6.92
N SER A 173 -6.88 -9.74 -7.31
CA SER A 173 -6.19 -9.48 -8.58
C SER A 173 -4.86 -8.75 -8.43
N LYS A 174 -4.54 -8.27 -7.22
CA LYS A 174 -3.33 -7.50 -6.90
C LYS A 174 -2.62 -8.07 -5.69
N LEU A 175 -1.32 -7.83 -5.61
CA LEU A 175 -0.55 -8.04 -4.39
C LEU A 175 -0.64 -6.78 -3.53
N ILE A 176 -1.05 -6.93 -2.27
CA ILE A 176 -1.13 -5.83 -1.30
C ILE A 176 -0.26 -6.15 -0.10
N LEU A 177 0.67 -5.28 0.25
CA LEU A 177 1.41 -5.33 1.52
C LEU A 177 0.94 -4.15 2.37
N ALA A 178 0.40 -4.42 3.56
CA ALA A 178 -0.08 -3.38 4.46
C ALA A 178 0.61 -3.49 5.82
N VAL A 179 1.30 -2.43 6.25
CA VAL A 179 1.78 -2.28 7.63
C VAL A 179 0.59 -1.99 8.52
N LEU A 180 0.37 -2.87 9.50
CA LEU A 180 -0.78 -2.80 10.40
C LEU A 180 -0.31 -2.83 11.86
N HIS A 181 -0.95 -2.05 12.72
CA HIS A 181 -0.79 -2.17 14.18
C HIS A 181 -1.50 -3.41 14.71
N SER A 182 -2.71 -3.66 14.20
CA SER A 182 -3.50 -4.86 14.40
C SER A 182 -4.25 -5.16 13.11
N ILE A 183 -4.51 -6.44 12.84
CA ILE A 183 -5.31 -6.84 11.69
C ILE A 183 -6.79 -6.53 12.02
N PRO A 184 -7.49 -5.69 11.23
CA PRO A 184 -8.92 -5.48 11.40
C PRO A 184 -9.70 -6.78 11.16
N ASP A 185 -10.79 -6.98 11.91
CA ASP A 185 -11.58 -8.23 11.86
C ASP A 185 -12.12 -8.56 10.46
N GLU A 186 -12.50 -7.54 9.68
CA GLU A 186 -13.00 -7.73 8.32
C GLU A 186 -11.91 -7.99 7.28
N LEU A 187 -10.63 -7.77 7.62
CA LEU A 187 -9.52 -7.84 6.66
C LEU A 187 -9.04 -9.30 6.49
N LYS A 188 -9.22 -9.83 5.29
CA LYS A 188 -8.88 -11.22 4.95
C LYS A 188 -7.46 -11.28 4.40
N CYS A 189 -6.51 -11.39 5.32
CA CYS A 189 -5.10 -11.57 4.96
C CYS A 189 -4.89 -12.98 4.39
N THR A 190 -4.17 -13.08 3.27
CA THR A 190 -3.71 -14.36 2.73
C THR A 190 -2.36 -14.76 3.31
N SER A 191 -1.62 -13.80 3.88
CA SER A 191 -0.32 -14.04 4.50
C SER A 191 -0.01 -12.99 5.57
N GLN A 192 0.93 -13.32 6.44
CA GLN A 192 1.52 -12.40 7.41
C GLN A 192 3.03 -12.37 7.22
N LEU A 193 3.61 -11.17 7.17
CA LEU A 193 5.04 -10.93 7.22
C LEU A 193 5.38 -10.37 8.60
N GLN A 194 6.04 -11.17 9.42
CA GLN A 194 6.48 -10.78 10.76
C GLN A 194 7.91 -10.27 10.71
N ILE A 195 8.16 -9.07 11.24
CA ILE A 195 9.49 -8.47 11.36
C ILE A 195 9.90 -8.37 12.83
N GLU A 196 10.91 -9.12 13.21
CA GLU A 196 11.41 -9.19 14.58
C GLU A 196 12.92 -9.44 14.62
N LYS A 197 13.61 -8.79 15.57
CA LYS A 197 15.04 -9.03 15.87
C LYS A 197 15.96 -9.00 14.63
N GLY A 198 15.63 -8.16 13.64
CA GLY A 198 16.41 -8.01 12.40
C GLY A 198 16.13 -9.06 11.32
N GLY A 199 15.20 -9.97 11.54
CA GLY A 199 14.69 -10.93 10.55
C GLY A 199 13.31 -10.53 10.00
N ALA A 200 12.90 -11.19 8.92
CA ALA A 200 11.57 -11.08 8.36
C ALA A 200 11.09 -12.46 7.86
N PHE A 201 9.88 -12.86 8.24
CA PHE A 201 9.34 -14.19 7.96
C PHE A 201 7.93 -14.09 7.39
N VAL A 202 7.69 -14.75 6.26
CA VAL A 202 6.35 -14.83 5.65
C VAL A 202 5.68 -16.14 6.06
N THR A 203 4.46 -16.05 6.58
CA THR A 203 3.58 -17.20 6.84
C THR A 203 2.34 -17.06 5.97
N HIS A 204 2.01 -18.08 5.18
CA HIS A 204 0.79 -18.12 4.39
C HIS A 204 -0.36 -18.66 5.25
N LEU A 205 -1.49 -17.96 5.24
CA LEU A 205 -2.67 -18.33 6.00
C LEU A 205 -3.51 -19.30 5.16
N THR A 206 -3.99 -20.37 5.81
CA THR A 206 -4.87 -21.39 5.20
C THR A 206 -6.31 -20.92 5.11
#